data_AF-A0A508WTY1-F1
#
_entry.id   AF-A0A508WTY1-F1
#
_cell.length_a   1.000
_cell.length_b   1.000
_cell.length_c   1.000
_cell.angle_alpha   90.00
_cell.angle_beta   90.00
_cell.angle_gamma   90.00
#
_symmetry.space_group_name_H-M   'P 1'
#
loop_
_entity.id
_entity.type
_entity.pdbx_description
1 polymer ?
#
loop_
_entity_poly.entity_id
_entity_poly.type
_entity_poly.pdbx_seq_one_letter_code
_entity_poly.pdbx_strand_id
1 'polypeptide(L)'
;MRRQIRGLQDVYDEIPKTTFALELRDFSEAANSFSPNVASPRPPDGKGTEVAATYVVSNTNPTGWFGNEMHSGLFIIPDDGDPEGKFLYDPSGTYMNREMGSGRALYGPDVSPEEYLKYQLLDGPNVTIRKYATTPEEEAEIIKRSDDIGGGGFFDCTTNVTRAINGVGPFAEIQETMWPTKLDRQLRQSKRAVGEAHDLESLRQLLSK
;
A
#
# COMPACT_ATOMS: atom_id res chain seq x y z
N MET A 1 68.58 -15.50 -35.16
CA MET A 1 67.52 -16.22 -34.43
C MET A 1 66.47 -15.21 -33.96
N ARG A 2 65.31 -15.15 -34.62
CA ARG A 2 64.24 -14.20 -34.32
C ARG A 2 63.28 -14.83 -33.31
N ARG A 3 63.02 -14.13 -32.20
CA ARG A 3 61.94 -14.45 -31.23
C ARG A 3 60.59 -14.25 -31.93
N GLN A 4 59.74 -15.28 -31.95
CA GLN A 4 58.31 -15.12 -32.18
C GLN A 4 57.61 -14.83 -30.85
N ILE A 5 56.77 -13.81 -30.87
CA ILE A 5 55.93 -13.34 -29.78
C ILE A 5 54.64 -14.17 -29.81
N ARG A 6 54.24 -14.70 -28.66
CA ARG A 6 53.02 -15.51 -28.48
C ARG A 6 51.79 -14.59 -28.51
N GLY A 7 50.78 -14.96 -29.29
CA GLY A 7 49.56 -14.16 -29.50
C GLY A 7 48.60 -14.19 -28.31
N LEU A 8 47.79 -13.13 -28.19
CA LEU A 8 46.82 -12.87 -27.11
C LEU A 8 45.67 -13.89 -26.99
N GLN A 9 45.58 -14.88 -27.87
CA GLN A 9 44.52 -15.90 -27.84
C GLN A 9 44.78 -17.00 -26.80
N ASP A 10 46.04 -17.26 -26.43
CA ASP A 10 46.42 -18.35 -25.51
C ASP A 10 46.12 -18.06 -24.03
N VAL A 11 45.64 -16.86 -23.68
CA VAL A 11 45.40 -16.46 -22.28
C VAL A 11 43.95 -16.76 -21.83
N TYR A 12 43.04 -17.02 -22.77
CA TYR A 12 41.62 -17.22 -22.46
C TYR A 12 41.18 -18.67 -22.24
N ASP A 13 42.04 -19.65 -22.51
CA ASP A 13 41.72 -21.08 -22.35
C ASP A 13 42.14 -21.67 -20.98
N GLU A 14 42.85 -20.90 -20.14
CA GLU A 14 43.33 -21.37 -18.83
C GLU A 14 42.54 -20.83 -17.62
N ILE A 15 41.39 -20.19 -17.83
CA ILE A 15 40.53 -19.76 -16.70
C ILE A 15 39.59 -20.92 -16.32
N PRO A 16 39.71 -21.49 -15.10
CA PRO A 16 38.82 -22.56 -14.65
C PRO A 16 37.37 -22.05 -14.59
N LYS A 17 36.50 -22.66 -15.41
CA LYS A 17 35.06 -22.35 -15.48
C LYS A 17 34.26 -22.93 -14.30
N THR A 18 34.65 -22.70 -13.05
CA THR A 18 33.83 -23.17 -11.91
C THR A 18 34.09 -22.37 -10.64
N THR A 19 33.52 -21.17 -10.52
CA THR A 19 33.18 -20.56 -9.21
C THR A 19 32.20 -19.40 -9.35
N PHE A 20 32.32 -18.58 -10.41
CA PHE A 20 31.50 -17.37 -10.58
C PHE A 20 29.98 -17.62 -10.76
N ALA A 21 29.57 -18.73 -11.36
CA ALA A 21 28.14 -18.99 -11.61
C ALA A 21 27.37 -19.46 -10.35
N LEU A 22 28.08 -20.04 -9.38
CA LEU A 22 27.49 -20.41 -8.08
C LEU A 22 27.52 -19.21 -7.13
N GLU A 23 28.60 -18.44 -7.10
CA GLU A 23 28.66 -17.20 -6.31
C GLU A 23 27.61 -16.17 -6.77
N LEU A 24 27.35 -16.02 -8.08
CA LEU A 24 26.27 -15.14 -8.57
C LEU A 24 24.87 -15.60 -8.17
N ARG A 25 24.65 -16.90 -7.98
CA ARG A 25 23.39 -17.43 -7.45
C ARG A 25 23.25 -17.16 -5.96
N ASP A 26 24.32 -17.40 -5.19
CA ASP A 26 24.34 -17.14 -3.75
C ASP A 26 24.20 -15.64 -3.44
N PHE A 27 24.78 -14.74 -4.26
CA PHE A 27 24.53 -13.30 -4.14
C PHE A 27 23.09 -12.93 -4.55
N SER A 28 22.45 -13.63 -5.48
CA SER A 28 21.04 -13.40 -5.82
C SER A 28 20.09 -13.92 -4.73
N GLU A 29 20.38 -15.06 -4.11
CA GLU A 29 19.60 -15.62 -3.00
C GLU A 29 19.82 -14.82 -1.71
N ALA A 30 21.04 -14.36 -1.43
CA ALA A 30 21.34 -13.47 -0.31
C ALA A 30 20.76 -12.06 -0.52
N ALA A 31 20.77 -11.51 -1.75
CA ALA A 31 20.12 -10.23 -2.05
C ALA A 31 18.59 -10.33 -1.96
N ASN A 32 17.99 -11.48 -2.30
CA ASN A 32 16.56 -11.73 -2.09
C ASN A 32 16.19 -11.96 -0.61
N SER A 33 17.16 -12.18 0.27
CA SER A 33 16.93 -12.37 1.70
C SER A 33 16.99 -11.07 2.53
N PHE A 34 17.44 -9.96 1.93
CA PHE A 34 17.46 -8.64 2.56
C PHE A 34 16.75 -7.61 1.68
N SER A 35 15.43 -7.51 1.90
CA SER A 35 14.45 -6.53 1.39
C SER A 35 13.55 -7.00 0.24
N PRO A 36 12.45 -7.70 0.51
CA PRO A 36 11.27 -7.59 -0.33
C PRO A 36 10.48 -6.34 0.09
N ASN A 37 9.73 -5.74 -0.86
CA ASN A 37 8.77 -4.64 -0.66
C ASN A 37 9.30 -3.21 -0.92
N VAL A 38 10.10 -3.05 -1.97
CA VAL A 38 10.07 -1.81 -2.74
C VAL A 38 9.51 -2.14 -4.12
N ALA A 39 8.26 -1.78 -4.36
CA ALA A 39 7.67 -1.85 -5.69
C ALA A 39 8.57 -1.06 -6.66
N SER A 40 9.10 -1.75 -7.67
CA SER A 40 9.94 -1.11 -8.68
C SER A 40 9.09 -0.17 -9.53
N PRO A 41 9.58 1.02 -9.91
CA PRO A 41 8.89 1.89 -10.84
C PRO A 41 8.65 1.18 -12.18
N ARG A 42 7.50 1.49 -12.79
CA ARG A 42 7.01 0.92 -14.05
C ARG A 42 8.09 0.93 -15.16
N PRO A 43 8.40 -0.21 -15.81
CA PRO A 43 9.15 -0.19 -17.06
C PRO A 43 8.32 0.44 -18.19
N PRO A 44 8.92 1.12 -19.18
CA PRO A 44 8.20 1.85 -20.23
C PRO A 44 7.39 0.97 -21.20
N ASP A 45 7.49 -0.35 -21.10
CA ASP A 45 6.94 -1.31 -22.06
C ASP A 45 5.55 -1.84 -21.69
N GLY A 46 4.97 -1.36 -20.58
CA GLY A 46 3.59 -1.65 -20.20
C GLY A 46 3.34 -3.08 -19.72
N LYS A 47 4.39 -3.88 -19.49
CA LYS A 47 4.30 -5.23 -18.90
C LYS A 47 4.96 -5.26 -17.52
N GLY A 48 4.37 -4.53 -16.58
CA GLY A 48 4.74 -4.57 -15.17
C GLY A 48 3.58 -5.13 -14.35
N THR A 49 3.91 -5.79 -13.25
CA THR A 49 3.01 -6.34 -12.22
C THR A 49 1.73 -5.50 -12.05
N GLU A 50 0.56 -6.15 -11.97
CA GLU A 50 -0.69 -5.47 -11.63
C GLU A 50 -0.46 -4.69 -10.33
N VAL A 51 -0.47 -3.36 -10.40
CA VAL A 51 -0.37 -2.50 -9.23
C VAL A 51 -1.79 -2.13 -8.90
N ALA A 52 -2.38 -2.80 -7.94
CA ALA A 52 -3.64 -2.36 -7.41
C ALA A 52 -3.36 -1.28 -6.34
N ALA A 53 -4.38 -0.48 -6.03
CA ALA A 53 -4.21 0.73 -5.27
C ALA A 53 -4.94 0.66 -3.93
N THR A 54 -4.16 0.56 -2.85
CA THR A 54 -4.65 0.79 -1.49
C THR A 54 -4.64 2.28 -1.18
N TYR A 55 -5.76 2.77 -0.64
CA TYR A 55 -5.96 4.14 -0.21
C TYR A 55 -6.21 4.18 1.29
N VAL A 56 -5.40 4.93 2.03
CA VAL A 56 -5.61 5.14 3.46
C VAL A 56 -6.19 6.53 3.69
N VAL A 57 -7.30 6.58 4.44
CA VAL A 57 -8.03 7.80 4.78
C VAL A 57 -7.68 8.21 6.20
N SER A 58 -7.22 9.44 6.37
CA SER A 58 -6.95 10.07 7.66
C SER A 58 -7.86 11.29 7.84
N ASN A 59 -8.84 11.19 8.73
CA ASN A 59 -9.70 12.30 9.13
C ASN A 59 -9.19 12.83 10.47
N THR A 60 -8.55 14.00 10.43
CA THR A 60 -7.88 14.65 11.56
C THR A 60 -8.61 15.91 12.02
N ASN A 61 -9.92 15.98 11.71
CA ASN A 61 -10.75 17.06 12.21
C ASN A 61 -10.86 17.01 13.75
N PRO A 62 -11.06 18.15 14.42
CA PRO A 62 -11.23 18.19 15.85
C PRO A 62 -12.53 17.46 16.27
N THR A 63 -12.39 16.46 17.13
CA THR A 63 -13.49 15.95 17.95
C THR A 63 -13.49 16.74 19.25
N GLY A 64 -14.65 17.27 19.65
CA GLY A 64 -14.75 18.28 20.71
C GLY A 64 -13.80 18.06 21.91
N TRP A 65 -13.79 16.84 22.47
CA TRP A 65 -12.96 16.52 23.65
C TRP A 65 -11.58 15.90 23.35
N PHE A 66 -11.34 15.32 22.16
CA PHE A 66 -10.12 14.55 21.87
C PHE A 66 -9.17 15.22 20.88
N GLY A 67 -9.38 16.51 20.59
CA GLY A 67 -8.55 17.23 19.63
C GLY A 67 -8.72 16.65 18.22
N ASN A 68 -7.66 16.65 17.42
CA ASN A 68 -7.69 16.37 15.98
C ASN A 68 -7.82 14.88 15.60
N GLU A 69 -8.60 14.10 16.34
CA GLU A 69 -8.62 12.62 16.30
C GLU A 69 -10.01 12.09 15.91
N MET A 70 -10.45 12.37 14.68
CA MET A 70 -11.79 12.00 14.22
C MET A 70 -11.87 10.54 13.77
N HIS A 71 -11.19 10.17 12.68
CA HIS A 71 -11.40 8.86 12.07
C HIS A 71 -10.26 8.38 11.18
N SER A 72 -10.18 7.07 10.95
CA SER A 72 -9.33 6.46 9.92
C SER A 72 -10.03 5.27 9.30
N GLY A 73 -9.90 5.14 7.98
CA GLY A 73 -10.40 4.01 7.21
C GLY A 73 -9.47 3.73 6.04
N LEU A 74 -9.79 2.72 5.26
CA LEU A 74 -9.07 2.43 4.02
C LEU A 74 -10.01 1.87 2.96
N PHE A 75 -9.60 1.96 1.71
CA PHE A 75 -10.29 1.32 0.59
C PHE A 75 -9.29 0.87 -0.46
N ILE A 76 -9.67 -0.13 -1.24
CA ILE A 76 -8.89 -0.69 -2.35
C ILE A 76 -9.74 -0.57 -3.60
N ILE A 77 -9.20 0.10 -4.62
CA ILE A 77 -9.79 0.18 -5.95
C ILE A 77 -8.84 -0.52 -6.92
N PRO A 78 -9.21 -1.69 -7.46
CA PRO A 78 -8.41 -2.38 -8.46
C PRO A 78 -8.17 -1.51 -9.70
N ASP A 79 -6.92 -1.48 -10.16
CA ASP A 79 -6.52 -0.78 -11.38
C ASP A 79 -6.92 -1.56 -12.65
N ASP A 80 -7.52 -2.75 -12.57
CA ASP A 80 -8.08 -3.46 -13.72
C ASP A 80 -9.49 -2.97 -14.09
N GLY A 81 -10.13 -2.18 -13.21
CA GLY A 81 -11.49 -1.68 -13.38
C GLY A 81 -12.57 -2.69 -13.00
N ASP A 82 -12.21 -3.81 -12.35
CA ASP A 82 -13.18 -4.76 -11.83
C ASP A 82 -14.00 -4.14 -10.69
N PRO A 83 -15.32 -3.95 -10.86
CA PRO A 83 -16.16 -3.44 -9.79
C PRO A 83 -16.29 -4.41 -8.62
N GLU A 84 -16.13 -5.72 -8.82
CA GLU A 84 -16.30 -6.73 -7.77
C GLU A 84 -15.10 -6.79 -6.82
N GLY A 85 -13.89 -6.50 -7.31
CA GLY A 85 -12.67 -6.42 -6.50
C GLY A 85 -12.55 -5.18 -5.61
N LYS A 86 -13.54 -4.27 -5.62
CA LYS A 86 -13.51 -3.08 -4.75
C LYS A 86 -13.76 -3.45 -3.30
N PHE A 87 -13.08 -2.74 -2.41
CA PHE A 87 -13.16 -2.96 -0.99
C PHE A 87 -13.10 -1.65 -0.22
N LEU A 88 -13.86 -1.53 0.88
CA LEU A 88 -13.77 -0.43 1.82
C LEU A 88 -13.90 -0.97 3.24
N TYR A 89 -12.98 -0.58 4.10
CA TYR A 89 -12.97 -0.92 5.51
C TYR A 89 -13.11 0.33 6.36
N ASP A 90 -14.23 0.41 7.07
CA ASP A 90 -14.57 1.46 8.02
C ASP A 90 -14.83 0.82 9.41
N PRO A 91 -13.77 0.45 10.17
CA PRO A 91 -13.90 -0.42 11.33
C PRO A 91 -14.80 0.11 12.44
N SER A 92 -14.80 1.43 12.69
CA SER A 92 -15.59 2.04 13.77
C SER A 92 -16.46 3.21 13.30
N GLY A 93 -16.54 3.46 11.99
CA GLY A 93 -17.40 4.51 11.46
C GLY A 93 -18.81 4.01 11.19
N THR A 94 -19.62 4.97 10.76
CA THR A 94 -21.04 4.77 10.45
C THR A 94 -21.34 5.07 9.00
N TYR A 95 -20.31 5.05 8.14
CA TYR A 95 -20.51 5.19 6.71
C TYR A 95 -21.32 4.00 6.19
N MET A 96 -22.51 4.30 5.67
CA MET A 96 -23.51 3.35 5.20
C MET A 96 -23.88 2.26 6.24
N ASN A 97 -25.02 2.43 6.91
CA ASN A 97 -25.67 1.36 7.71
C ASN A 97 -26.32 0.28 6.81
N ARG A 98 -25.57 -0.27 5.84
CA ARG A 98 -25.98 -1.41 5.02
C ARG A 98 -25.55 -2.73 5.68
N GLU A 99 -25.92 -3.85 5.07
CA GLU A 99 -25.41 -5.17 5.45
C GLU A 99 -23.91 -5.21 5.15
N MET A 100 -23.10 -4.84 6.16
CA MET A 100 -21.65 -4.92 6.11
C MET A 100 -21.22 -6.32 6.57
N GLY A 101 -20.10 -6.83 6.05
CA GLY A 101 -19.50 -8.07 6.55
C GLY A 101 -19.12 -7.98 8.04
N SER A 102 -18.68 -9.08 8.63
CA SER A 102 -18.20 -9.13 10.03
C SER A 102 -17.13 -8.06 10.33
N GLY A 103 -16.38 -7.66 9.29
CA GLY A 103 -15.42 -6.57 9.25
C GLY A 103 -15.96 -5.15 9.48
N ARG A 104 -17.26 -4.85 9.28
CA ARG A 104 -17.64 -3.49 8.81
C ARG A 104 -16.92 -3.14 7.49
N ALA A 105 -16.73 -4.15 6.66
CA ALA A 105 -16.24 -4.01 5.30
C ALA A 105 -17.40 -3.96 4.31
N LEU A 106 -17.24 -3.14 3.27
CA LEU A 106 -18.06 -3.10 2.08
C LEU A 106 -17.28 -3.68 0.91
N TYR A 107 -17.98 -4.42 0.06
CA TYR A 107 -17.41 -5.13 -1.07
C TYR A 107 -18.13 -4.76 -2.37
N GLY A 108 -17.40 -4.87 -3.47
CA GLY A 108 -17.93 -4.86 -4.81
C GLY A 108 -18.46 -3.49 -5.28
N PRO A 109 -19.42 -3.48 -6.23
CA PRO A 109 -19.79 -2.28 -6.97
C PRO A 109 -20.35 -1.13 -6.13
N ASP A 110 -20.85 -1.44 -4.93
CA ASP A 110 -21.39 -0.47 -3.98
C ASP A 110 -20.31 0.38 -3.29
N VAL A 111 -19.04 -0.02 -3.37
CA VAL A 111 -17.91 0.76 -2.84
C VAL A 111 -17.69 2.01 -3.70
N SER A 112 -17.87 3.18 -3.07
CA SER A 112 -17.69 4.49 -3.69
C SER A 112 -16.73 5.38 -2.89
N PRO A 113 -15.48 5.57 -3.34
CA PRO A 113 -14.53 6.48 -2.71
C PRO A 113 -15.04 7.93 -2.63
N GLU A 114 -15.78 8.39 -3.64
CA GLU A 114 -16.33 9.75 -3.65
C GLU A 114 -17.38 9.94 -2.56
N GLU A 115 -18.30 8.98 -2.40
CA GLU A 115 -19.32 9.05 -1.35
C GLU A 115 -18.69 8.87 0.03
N TYR A 116 -17.66 8.03 0.17
CA TYR A 116 -16.93 7.89 1.42
C TYR A 116 -16.20 9.18 1.80
N LEU A 117 -15.52 9.83 0.86
CA LEU A 117 -14.86 11.12 1.11
C LEU A 117 -15.89 12.20 1.48
N LYS A 118 -17.01 12.31 0.77
CA LYS A 118 -18.10 13.25 1.12
C LYS A 118 -18.56 13.05 2.55
N TYR A 119 -18.73 11.80 2.96
CA TYR A 119 -19.14 11.46 4.31
C TYR A 119 -18.10 11.91 5.35
N GLN A 120 -16.82 11.61 5.15
CA GLN A 120 -15.74 12.02 6.05
C GLN A 120 -15.59 13.55 6.14
N LEU A 121 -15.84 14.27 5.04
CA LEU A 121 -15.79 15.74 5.00
C LEU A 121 -16.93 16.42 5.77
N LEU A 122 -17.99 15.69 6.19
CA LEU A 122 -19.03 16.23 7.06
C LEU A 122 -18.48 16.64 8.43
N ASP A 123 -17.40 15.99 8.87
CA ASP A 123 -16.70 16.27 10.11
C ASP A 123 -15.77 17.49 10.02
N GLY A 124 -15.51 17.96 8.81
CA GLY A 124 -14.66 19.12 8.51
C GLY A 124 -13.64 18.86 7.40
N PRO A 125 -12.84 19.89 7.04
CA PRO A 125 -11.98 19.85 5.86
C PRO A 125 -10.67 19.06 6.04
N ASN A 126 -10.28 18.66 7.26
CA ASN A 126 -8.99 18.01 7.52
C ASN A 126 -9.05 16.50 7.23
N VAL A 127 -9.34 16.15 5.98
CA VAL A 127 -9.36 14.77 5.48
C VAL A 127 -8.30 14.61 4.40
N THR A 128 -7.43 13.62 4.56
CA THR A 128 -6.42 13.27 3.56
C THR A 128 -6.58 11.81 3.16
N ILE A 129 -6.61 11.56 1.85
CA ILE A 129 -6.55 10.23 1.25
C ILE A 129 -5.17 10.09 0.62
N ARG A 130 -4.42 9.04 0.96
CA ARG A 130 -3.13 8.73 0.31
C ARG A 130 -3.20 7.42 -0.45
N LYS A 131 -2.80 7.46 -1.72
CA LYS A 131 -2.69 6.29 -2.61
C LYS A 131 -1.34 5.63 -2.40
N TYR A 132 -1.35 4.30 -2.32
CA TYR A 132 -0.15 3.47 -2.27
C TYR A 132 -0.19 2.45 -3.41
N ALA A 133 0.97 2.21 -4.00
CA ALA A 133 1.14 1.13 -4.97
C ALA A 133 1.26 -0.19 -4.19
N THR A 134 0.23 -1.03 -4.25
CA THR A 134 0.18 -2.35 -3.66
C THR A 134 0.07 -3.43 -4.74
N THR A 135 0.50 -4.64 -4.41
CA THR A 135 0.31 -5.84 -5.23
C THR A 135 -1.01 -6.52 -4.86
N PRO A 136 -1.58 -7.37 -5.73
CA PRO A 136 -2.78 -8.15 -5.41
C PRO A 136 -2.62 -9.01 -4.15
N GLU A 137 -1.42 -9.56 -3.91
CA GLU A 137 -1.13 -10.36 -2.71
C GLU A 137 -1.13 -9.51 -1.44
N GLU A 138 -0.57 -8.31 -1.50
CA GLU A 138 -0.59 -7.36 -0.37
C GLU A 138 -2.02 -6.91 -0.04
N GLU A 139 -2.84 -6.68 -1.06
CA GLU A 139 -4.25 -6.32 -0.89
C GLU A 139 -5.09 -7.45 -0.33
N ALA A 140 -4.90 -8.67 -0.84
CA ALA A 140 -5.58 -9.85 -0.32
C ALA A 140 -5.25 -10.05 1.17
N GLU A 141 -4.00 -9.80 1.58
CA GLU A 141 -3.58 -9.85 2.98
C GLU A 141 -4.24 -8.74 3.81
N ILE A 142 -4.31 -7.50 3.30
CA ILE A 142 -5.00 -6.38 3.98
C ILE A 142 -6.49 -6.67 4.16
N ILE A 143 -7.17 -7.17 3.12
CA ILE A 143 -8.59 -7.53 3.15
C ILE A 143 -8.81 -8.64 4.19
N LYS A 144 -8.01 -9.72 4.11
CA LYS A 144 -8.08 -10.83 5.05
C LYS A 144 -7.91 -10.35 6.50
N ARG A 145 -6.90 -9.51 6.77
CA ARG A 145 -6.70 -8.95 8.11
C ARG A 145 -7.87 -8.08 8.56
N SER A 146 -8.43 -7.28 7.67
CA SER A 146 -9.59 -6.42 7.97
C SER A 146 -10.82 -7.25 8.35
N ASP A 147 -11.07 -8.35 7.63
CA ASP A 147 -12.13 -9.30 7.96
C ASP A 147 -11.89 -10.04 9.28
N ASP A 148 -10.65 -10.52 9.50
CA ASP A 148 -10.25 -11.22 10.73
C ASP A 148 -10.35 -10.31 11.97
N ILE A 149 -10.01 -9.02 11.82
CA ILE A 149 -10.11 -8.02 12.89
C ILE A 149 -11.57 -7.68 13.19
N GLY A 150 -12.43 -7.61 12.17
CA GLY A 150 -13.81 -7.23 12.36
C GLY A 150 -14.02 -5.72 12.47
N GLY A 151 -15.25 -5.34 12.83
CA GLY A 151 -15.55 -3.99 13.32
C GLY A 151 -14.99 -3.74 14.73
N GLY A 152 -14.70 -2.49 15.05
CA GLY A 152 -14.21 -2.04 16.35
C GLY A 152 -15.25 -1.28 17.17
N GLY A 153 -14.90 -0.99 18.43
CA GLY A 153 -15.68 -0.11 19.30
C GLY A 153 -15.41 1.37 19.01
N PHE A 154 -15.95 2.23 19.88
CA PHE A 154 -15.61 3.65 19.86
C PHE A 154 -14.09 3.81 20.01
N PHE A 155 -13.47 4.66 19.18
CA PHE A 155 -12.03 4.97 19.14
C PHE A 155 -11.07 3.88 18.62
N ASP A 156 -11.55 2.74 18.12
CA ASP A 156 -10.67 1.68 17.62
C ASP A 156 -10.31 1.81 16.12
N CYS A 157 -10.88 2.80 15.41
CA CYS A 157 -10.75 2.89 13.95
C CYS A 157 -9.29 2.87 13.46
N THR A 158 -8.44 3.73 14.00
CA THR A 158 -7.03 3.82 13.61
C THR A 158 -6.23 2.61 14.07
N THR A 159 -6.54 2.06 15.24
CA THR A 159 -5.92 0.82 15.72
C THR A 159 -6.18 -0.32 14.73
N ASN A 160 -7.43 -0.47 14.30
CA ASN A 160 -7.83 -1.52 13.38
C ASN A 160 -7.24 -1.31 11.97
N VAL A 161 -7.27 -0.09 11.45
CA VAL A 161 -6.61 0.25 10.17
C VAL A 161 -5.11 -0.04 10.23
N THR A 162 -4.43 0.36 11.31
CA THR A 162 -2.98 0.13 11.44
C THR A 162 -2.63 -1.34 11.57
N ARG A 163 -3.45 -2.15 12.26
CA ARG A 163 -3.29 -3.60 12.31
C ARG A 163 -3.54 -4.28 10.96
N ALA A 164 -4.50 -3.77 10.18
CA ALA A 164 -4.78 -4.29 8.86
C ALA A 164 -3.60 -4.08 7.89
N ILE A 165 -2.90 -2.95 7.99
CA ILE A 165 -1.85 -2.58 7.03
C ILE A 165 -0.41 -2.80 7.51
N ASN A 166 -0.14 -2.84 8.82
CA ASN A 166 1.25 -2.85 9.31
C ASN A 166 2.09 -3.98 8.73
N GLY A 167 3.34 -3.69 8.36
CA GLY A 167 4.23 -4.70 7.81
C GLY A 167 3.90 -5.14 6.37
N VAL A 168 2.79 -4.69 5.77
CA VAL A 168 2.40 -5.06 4.41
C VAL A 168 2.96 -4.05 3.41
N GLY A 169 3.84 -4.48 2.52
CA GLY A 169 4.27 -3.70 1.36
C GLY A 169 4.77 -2.29 1.69
N PRO A 170 4.13 -1.23 1.15
CA PRO A 170 4.49 0.16 1.42
C PRO A 170 4.25 0.59 2.88
N PHE A 171 3.61 -0.24 3.70
CA PHE A 171 3.32 0.01 5.11
C PHE A 171 4.28 -0.72 6.06
N ALA A 172 5.42 -1.22 5.56
CA ALA A 172 6.42 -1.98 6.34
C ALA A 172 6.86 -1.29 7.66
N GLU A 173 6.90 0.04 7.66
CA GLU A 173 7.36 0.85 8.81
C GLU A 173 6.22 1.47 9.62
N ILE A 174 4.96 1.21 9.25
CA ILE A 174 3.80 1.75 9.96
C ILE A 174 3.61 0.98 11.27
N GLN A 175 3.67 1.71 12.38
CA GLN A 175 3.40 1.19 13.71
C GLN A 175 1.92 1.35 14.07
N GLU A 176 1.43 0.40 14.86
CA GLU A 176 0.10 0.46 15.46
C GLU A 176 -0.09 1.76 16.26
N THR A 177 -1.24 2.39 16.09
CA THR A 177 -1.62 3.60 16.83
C THR A 177 -3.13 3.75 16.85
N MET A 178 -3.65 4.23 17.98
CA MET A 178 -5.07 4.61 18.10
C MET A 178 -5.36 6.04 17.63
N TRP A 179 -4.33 6.82 17.30
CA TRP A 179 -4.45 8.25 16.98
C TRP A 179 -4.39 8.51 15.47
N PRO A 180 -5.48 8.95 14.83
CA PRO A 180 -5.49 9.42 13.44
C PRO A 180 -4.34 10.37 13.08
N THR A 181 -4.01 11.36 13.91
CA THR A 181 -2.91 12.30 13.62
C THR A 181 -1.54 11.63 13.59
N LYS A 182 -1.32 10.63 14.46
CA LYS A 182 -0.07 9.85 14.47
C LYS A 182 0.00 8.96 13.24
N LEU A 183 -1.11 8.36 12.80
CA LEU A 183 -1.16 7.60 11.56
C LEU A 183 -0.85 8.51 10.36
N ASP A 184 -1.54 9.64 10.21
CA ASP A 184 -1.30 10.62 9.15
C ASP A 184 0.19 11.02 9.07
N ARG A 185 0.79 11.31 10.22
CA ARG A 185 2.22 11.66 10.30
C ARG A 185 3.12 10.51 9.85
N GLN A 186 2.86 9.28 10.28
CA GLN A 186 3.65 8.11 9.85
C GLN A 186 3.57 7.89 8.34
N LEU A 187 2.34 7.93 7.80
CA LEU A 187 2.08 7.81 6.37
C LEU A 187 2.81 8.90 5.57
N ARG A 188 2.72 10.16 6.00
CA ARG A 188 3.45 11.28 5.37
C ARG A 188 4.97 11.12 5.45
N GLN A 189 5.49 10.67 6.59
CA GLN A 189 6.94 10.52 6.80
C GLN A 189 7.54 9.34 6.03
N SER A 190 6.76 8.29 5.75
CA SER A 190 7.21 7.15 4.95
C SER A 190 7.64 7.54 3.54
N LYS A 191 7.05 8.60 2.97
CA LYS A 191 7.23 9.03 1.57
C LYS A 191 7.00 7.91 0.54
N ARG A 192 6.19 6.90 0.89
CA ARG A 192 5.85 5.76 0.03
C ARG A 192 4.52 5.96 -0.73
N ALA A 193 3.76 6.99 -0.39
CA ALA A 193 2.54 7.35 -1.11
C ALA A 193 2.88 7.80 -2.55
N VAL A 194 2.10 7.32 -3.51
CA VAL A 194 2.24 7.67 -4.94
C VAL A 194 1.30 8.82 -5.36
N GLY A 195 0.46 9.28 -4.44
CA GLY A 195 -0.38 10.47 -4.61
C GLY A 195 -1.27 10.70 -3.39
N GLU A 196 -1.89 11.88 -3.33
CA GLU A 196 -2.81 12.24 -2.26
C GLU A 196 -3.95 13.12 -2.77
N ALA A 197 -5.06 13.10 -2.03
CA ALA A 197 -6.25 13.90 -2.29
C ALA A 197 -6.82 14.44 -0.98
N HIS A 198 -7.42 15.62 -1.06
CA HIS A 198 -8.01 16.33 0.09
C HIS A 198 -9.45 16.78 -0.18
N ASP A 199 -9.91 16.67 -1.43
CA ASP A 199 -11.24 17.04 -1.88
C ASP A 199 -11.69 16.13 -3.04
N LEU A 200 -12.92 16.32 -3.52
CA LEU A 200 -13.49 15.50 -4.58
C LEU A 200 -12.77 15.67 -5.93
N GLU A 201 -12.24 16.84 -6.22
CA GLU A 201 -11.56 17.10 -7.49
C GLU A 201 -10.21 16.37 -7.52
N SER A 202 -9.39 16.55 -6.48
CA SER A 202 -8.13 15.85 -6.31
C SER A 202 -8.32 14.34 -6.19
N LEU A 203 -9.40 13.86 -5.55
CA LEU A 203 -9.71 12.42 -5.51
C LEU A 203 -10.03 11.87 -6.89
N ARG A 204 -10.83 12.57 -7.70
CA ARG A 204 -11.12 12.16 -9.08
C ARG A 204 -9.86 12.11 -9.93
N GLN A 205 -8.97 13.09 -9.77
CA GLN A 205 -7.66 13.09 -10.44
C GLN A 205 -6.78 11.92 -9.97
N LEU A 206 -6.82 11.59 -8.68
CA LEU A 206 -6.06 10.49 -8.10
C LEU A 206 -6.58 9.10 -8.52
N LEU A 207 -7.89 9.00 -8.82
CA LEU A 207 -8.54 7.80 -9.32
C LEU A 207 -8.47 7.68 -10.85
N SER A 208 -8.31 8.79 -11.58
CA SER A 208 -8.10 8.76 -13.03
C SER A 208 -6.70 8.26 -13.36
N LYS A 209 -6.62 7.23 -14.20
CA LYS A 209 -5.36 6.67 -14.72
C LYS A 209 -4.69 7.59 -15.73
#